data_AF-A0A8X7RW47-F1
#
_entry.id   AF-A0A8X7RW47-F1
#
_cell.length_a   1.000
_cell.length_b   1.000
_cell.length_c   1.000
_cell.angle_alpha   90.00
_cell.angle_beta   90.00
_cell.angle_gamma   90.00
#
_symmetry.space_group_name_H-M   'P 1'
#
loop_
_entity.id
_entity.type
_entity.pdbx_description
1 polymer ?
#
loop_
_entity_poly.entity_id
_entity_poly.type
_entity_poly.pdbx_seq_one_letter_code
_entity_poly.pdbx_strand_id
1 'polypeptide(L)'
;MPLPHPTSSSSTVECTRGEKRFYCYLSTGEFLWSNSETDGWEKVDGLEGLPKFAPYSNVKLVNCGGKLVVFWDKYVPAPGGYKEKMIWCADISLEMRGSEEVWGKVEWFDAVLKVPKSYKFVYAKAATL
;
A
#
# COMPACT_ATOMS: atom_id res chain seq x y z
N MET A 1 -16.90 -10.36 -11.77
CA MET A 1 -15.77 -9.89 -12.61
C MET A 1 -14.55 -10.71 -12.21
N PRO A 2 -13.80 -11.35 -13.13
CA PRO A 2 -12.64 -12.15 -12.73
C PRO A 2 -11.55 -11.22 -12.18
N LEU A 3 -10.85 -11.70 -11.15
CA LEU A 3 -9.72 -11.05 -10.49
C LEU A 3 -8.72 -10.47 -11.52
N PRO A 4 -8.16 -9.26 -11.30
CA PRO A 4 -6.98 -8.85 -12.05
C PRO A 4 -5.82 -9.82 -11.75
N HIS A 5 -5.24 -10.38 -12.80
CA HIS A 5 -4.05 -11.22 -12.78
C HIS A 5 -2.87 -10.58 -11.98
N PRO A 6 -1.94 -11.40 -11.44
CA PRO A 6 -1.09 -11.01 -10.32
C PRO A 6 0.00 -10.03 -10.74
N THR A 7 -0.29 -8.75 -10.59
CA THR A 7 0.72 -7.71 -10.33
C THR A 7 0.25 -6.77 -9.22
N SER A 8 -0.88 -7.08 -8.57
CA SER A 8 -1.41 -6.34 -7.44
C SER A 8 -0.70 -6.80 -6.16
N SER A 9 -0.18 -5.85 -5.41
CA SER A 9 0.21 -6.11 -4.03
C SER A 9 -1.06 -6.13 -3.18
N SER A 10 -1.35 -7.27 -2.55
CA SER A 10 -2.41 -7.40 -1.56
C SER A 10 -1.82 -7.48 -0.15
N SER A 11 -2.60 -7.05 0.85
CA SER A 11 -2.30 -7.24 2.27
C SER A 11 -3.56 -7.34 3.11
N THR A 12 -3.49 -8.13 4.17
CA THR A 12 -4.58 -8.34 5.11
C THR A 12 -4.35 -7.49 6.34
N VAL A 13 -5.33 -6.67 6.71
CA VAL A 13 -5.32 -5.85 7.92
C VAL A 13 -6.37 -6.38 8.88
N GLU A 14 -5.96 -6.69 10.11
CA GLU A 14 -6.87 -7.05 11.21
C GLU A 14 -7.15 -5.78 12.02
N CYS A 15 -8.40 -5.32 12.03
CA CYS A 15 -8.74 -3.98 12.54
C CYS A 15 -9.13 -3.96 14.02
N THR A 16 -9.63 -5.04 14.60
CA THR A 16 -9.79 -5.31 16.05
C THR A 16 -10.58 -6.62 16.21
N ARG A 17 -10.44 -7.28 17.38
CA ARG A 17 -11.03 -8.56 17.83
C ARG A 17 -11.94 -9.28 16.81
N GLY A 18 -11.31 -9.94 15.83
CA GLY A 18 -11.95 -10.91 14.93
C GLY A 18 -12.43 -10.39 13.57
N GLU A 19 -12.47 -9.07 13.35
CA GLU A 19 -12.84 -8.50 12.04
C GLU A 19 -11.59 -8.34 11.16
N LYS A 20 -11.51 -9.19 10.13
CA LYS A 20 -10.46 -9.14 9.10
C LYS A 20 -10.94 -8.30 7.93
N ARG A 21 -10.10 -7.38 7.49
CA ARG A 21 -10.30 -6.62 6.26
C ARG A 21 -9.12 -6.84 5.33
N PHE A 22 -9.40 -6.85 4.04
CA PHE A 22 -8.43 -7.07 3.00
C PHE A 22 -8.22 -5.78 2.26
N TYR A 23 -6.98 -5.46 1.95
CA TYR A 23 -6.61 -4.25 1.22
C TYR A 23 -5.76 -4.65 0.02
N CYS A 24 -6.01 -4.04 -1.12
CA CYS A 24 -5.17 -4.21 -2.29
C CYS A 24 -4.93 -2.88 -2.99
N TYR A 25 -3.82 -2.83 -3.71
CA TYR A 25 -3.48 -1.72 -4.58
C TYR A 25 -3.52 -2.19 -6.03
N LEU A 26 -4.30 -1.49 -6.85
CA LEU A 26 -4.39 -1.74 -8.28
C LEU A 26 -3.35 -0.94 -9.05
N SER A 27 -2.89 -1.49 -10.17
CA SER A 27 -1.96 -0.79 -11.09
C SER A 27 -2.55 0.50 -11.67
N THR A 28 -3.87 0.70 -11.57
CA THR A 28 -4.58 1.93 -11.92
C THR A 28 -4.33 3.08 -10.93
N GLY A 29 -3.76 2.81 -9.76
CA GLY A 29 -3.52 3.81 -8.71
C GLY A 29 -4.51 3.78 -7.56
N GLU A 30 -5.40 2.80 -7.54
CA GLU A 30 -6.52 2.73 -6.60
C GLU A 30 -6.21 1.81 -5.42
N PHE A 31 -6.56 2.27 -4.22
CA PHE A 31 -6.58 1.47 -3.01
C PHE A 31 -7.99 0.94 -2.82
N LEU A 32 -8.11 -0.38 -2.71
CA LEU A 32 -9.38 -1.05 -2.50
C LEU A 32 -9.37 -1.79 -1.16
N TRP A 33 -10.55 -1.95 -0.58
CA TRP A 33 -10.78 -2.74 0.61
C TRP A 33 -11.93 -3.72 0.43
N SER A 34 -11.97 -4.78 1.26
CA SER A 34 -13.09 -5.71 1.34
C SER A 34 -13.15 -6.41 2.69
N ASN A 35 -14.34 -6.86 3.09
CA ASN A 35 -14.54 -7.79 4.21
C ASN A 35 -14.27 -9.26 3.82
N SER A 36 -14.09 -9.56 2.52
CA SER A 36 -13.81 -10.91 2.03
C SER A 36 -12.68 -10.90 0.99
N GLU A 37 -11.92 -11.99 0.88
CA GLU A 37 -10.88 -12.10 -0.16
C GLU A 37 -11.48 -12.27 -1.56
N THR A 38 -12.72 -12.75 -1.64
CA THR A 38 -13.31 -13.30 -2.86
C THR A 38 -14.41 -12.45 -3.48
N ASP A 39 -14.98 -11.49 -2.74
CA ASP A 39 -16.14 -10.73 -3.20
C ASP A 39 -16.19 -9.29 -2.66
N GLY A 40 -16.77 -8.39 -3.46
CA GLY A 40 -17.05 -7.00 -3.11
C GLY A 40 -15.81 -6.19 -2.72
N TRP A 41 -15.08 -5.67 -3.71
CA TRP A 41 -14.01 -4.69 -3.48
C TRP A 41 -14.54 -3.28 -3.66
N GLU A 42 -14.28 -2.43 -2.69
CA GLU A 42 -14.68 -1.03 -2.68
C GLU A 42 -13.47 -0.12 -2.54
N LYS A 43 -13.61 1.13 -2.96
CA LYS A 43 -12.51 2.08 -2.91
C LYS A 43 -12.28 2.56 -1.47
N VAL A 44 -11.03 2.77 -1.11
CA VAL A 44 -10.66 3.53 0.09
C VAL A 44 -10.63 5.02 -0.27
N ASP A 45 -11.48 5.81 0.37
CA ASP A 45 -11.55 7.26 0.20
C ASP A 45 -10.65 8.01 1.21
N GLY A 46 -10.53 9.34 1.12
CA GLY A 46 -9.78 10.14 2.09
C GLY A 46 -8.26 10.23 1.84
N LEU A 47 -7.76 9.62 0.76
CA LEU A 47 -6.33 9.60 0.41
C LEU A 47 -5.88 10.82 -0.39
N GLU A 48 -6.62 11.94 -0.36
CA GLU A 48 -6.30 13.19 -1.05
C GLU A 48 -5.06 13.86 -0.43
N GLY A 49 -3.88 13.40 -0.82
CA GLY A 49 -2.60 13.86 -0.25
C GLY A 49 -1.49 12.84 -0.45
N LEU A 50 -1.85 11.57 -0.64
CA LEU A 50 -0.89 10.55 -1.05
C LEU A 50 -0.46 10.82 -2.51
N PRO A 51 0.85 10.88 -2.80
CA PRO A 51 1.29 11.10 -4.17
C PRO A 51 0.92 9.90 -5.04
N LYS A 52 0.54 10.17 -6.29
CA LYS A 52 0.39 9.09 -7.28
C LYS A 52 1.72 8.36 -7.46
N PHE A 53 1.66 7.04 -7.49
CA PHE A 53 2.84 6.22 -7.73
C PHE A 53 3.17 6.20 -9.21
N ALA A 54 4.47 6.15 -9.53
CA ALA A 54 4.88 6.15 -10.93
C ALA A 54 4.42 4.84 -11.61
N PRO A 55 4.16 4.85 -12.93
CA PRO A 55 3.94 3.62 -13.67
C PRO A 55 5.08 2.62 -13.42
N TYR A 56 4.73 1.35 -13.24
CA TYR A 56 5.67 0.26 -12.94
C TYR A 56 6.42 0.36 -11.59
N SER A 57 5.93 1.19 -10.65
CA SER A 57 6.44 1.17 -9.28
C SER A 57 6.07 -0.16 -8.61
N ASN A 58 7.01 -0.74 -7.88
CA ASN A 58 6.69 -1.86 -6.99
C ASN A 58 6.03 -1.29 -5.75
N VAL A 59 4.79 -1.69 -5.49
CA VAL A 59 4.04 -1.29 -4.29
C VAL A 59 3.95 -2.49 -3.36
N LYS A 60 4.04 -2.25 -2.05
CA LYS A 60 3.83 -3.26 -1.03
C LYS A 60 3.02 -2.68 0.11
N LEU A 61 1.88 -3.29 0.38
CA LEU A 61 1.05 -2.98 1.53
C LEU A 61 1.51 -3.80 2.75
N VAL A 62 1.30 -3.27 3.95
CA VAL A 62 1.62 -3.93 5.22
C VAL A 62 0.61 -3.50 6.28
N ASN A 63 0.10 -4.46 7.04
CA ASN A 63 -0.67 -4.16 8.26
C ASN A 63 0.27 -3.87 9.43
N CYS A 64 0.10 -2.72 10.06
CA CYS A 64 0.82 -2.33 11.27
C CYS A 64 -0.17 -1.83 12.32
N GLY A 65 -0.62 -2.71 13.23
CA GLY A 65 -1.42 -2.31 14.39
C GLY A 65 -2.75 -1.63 14.04
N GLY A 66 -3.44 -2.10 13.00
CA GLY A 66 -4.70 -1.50 12.51
C GLY A 66 -4.49 -0.34 11.53
N LYS A 67 -3.24 0.04 11.25
CA LYS A 67 -2.88 0.96 10.18
C LYS A 67 -2.42 0.22 8.94
N LEU A 68 -2.53 0.90 7.80
CA LEU A 68 -1.99 0.46 6.53
C LEU A 68 -0.69 1.21 6.24
N VAL A 69 0.42 0.50 6.21
CA VAL A 69 1.71 1.03 5.77
C VAL A 69 1.94 0.65 4.32
N VAL A 70 2.30 1.62 3.49
CA VAL A 70 2.50 1.45 2.06
C VAL A 70 3.94 1.76 1.70
N PHE A 71 4.64 0.79 1.10
CA PHE A 71 5.93 0.99 0.48
C PHE A 71 5.81 1.10 -1.03
N TRP A 72 6.54 2.01 -1.65
CA TRP A 72 6.67 2.06 -3.10
C TRP A 72 8.06 2.54 -3.52
N ASP A 73 8.51 2.20 -4.73
CA ASP A 73 9.75 2.75 -5.28
C ASP A 73 9.53 3.88 -6.28
N LYS A 74 10.51 4.78 -6.35
CA LYS A 74 10.64 5.81 -7.39
C LYS A 74 12.06 5.80 -7.93
N TYR A 75 12.20 5.93 -9.25
CA TYR A 75 13.52 6.12 -9.84
C TYR A 75 14.11 7.46 -9.41
N VAL A 76 15.39 7.46 -9.05
CA VAL A 76 16.15 8.66 -8.71
C VAL A 76 17.45 8.71 -9.50
N PRO A 77 17.95 9.90 -9.85
CA PRO A 77 19.26 10.05 -10.48
C PRO A 77 20.37 9.46 -9.60
N ALA A 78 21.33 8.78 -10.22
CA ALA A 78 22.55 8.32 -9.55
C ALA A 78 23.81 8.74 -10.32
N PRO A 79 24.96 8.86 -9.64
CA PRO A 79 26.24 9.12 -10.29
C PRO A 79 26.53 8.08 -11.39
N GLY A 80 27.11 8.53 -12.50
CA GLY A 80 27.42 7.65 -13.64
C GLY A 80 26.27 7.36 -14.60
N GLY A 81 25.14 8.07 -14.50
CA GLY A 81 24.03 7.99 -15.46
C GLY A 81 23.11 6.79 -15.29
N TYR A 82 23.38 5.93 -14.30
CA TYR A 82 22.50 4.83 -13.93
C TYR A 82 21.34 5.35 -13.09
N LYS A 83 20.17 4.72 -13.21
CA LYS A 83 19.00 5.01 -12.35
C LYS A 83 19.02 4.08 -11.15
N GLU A 84 19.10 4.64 -9.96
CA GLU A 84 18.79 3.94 -8.71
C GLU A 84 17.32 4.11 -8.38
N LYS A 85 16.89 3.48 -7.29
CA LYS A 85 15.53 3.63 -6.79
C LYS A 85 15.57 4.12 -5.34
N MET A 86 14.61 4.96 -5.00
CA MET A 86 14.31 5.35 -3.64
C MET A 86 13.01 4.68 -3.23
N ILE A 87 13.05 3.88 -2.16
CA ILE A 87 11.88 3.36 -1.49
C ILE A 87 11.31 4.46 -0.63
N TRP A 88 10.00 4.65 -0.75
CA TRP A 88 9.18 5.54 0.06
C TRP A 88 8.26 4.71 0.94
N CYS A 89 7.82 5.33 2.03
CA CYS A 89 6.88 4.77 2.97
C CYS A 89 5.77 5.79 3.23
N ALA A 90 4.53 5.33 3.37
CA ALA A 90 3.43 6.10 3.92
C ALA A 90 2.77 5.34 5.05
N ASP A 91 2.43 6.03 6.14
CA ASP A 91 1.59 5.52 7.21
C ASP A 91 0.18 6.07 7.03
N ILE A 92 -0.79 5.16 6.89
CA ILE A 92 -2.19 5.48 6.61
C ILE A 92 -3.03 4.92 7.76
N SER A 93 -3.64 5.82 8.53
CA SER A 93 -4.69 5.46 9.47
C SER A 93 -5.95 5.10 8.70
N LEU A 94 -6.66 4.06 9.13
CA LEU A 94 -7.91 3.64 8.52
C LEU A 94 -9.05 3.84 9.52
N GLU A 95 -10.14 4.43 9.06
CA GLU A 95 -11.37 4.60 9.83
C GLU A 95 -12.57 4.07 9.04
N MET A 96 -13.48 3.41 9.73
CA MET A 96 -14.75 2.99 9.14
C MET A 96 -15.79 4.07 9.39
N ARG A 97 -16.47 4.52 8.33
CA ARG A 97 -17.57 5.47 8.42
C ARG A 97 -18.87 4.75 8.10
N GLY A 98 -19.72 4.56 9.10
CA GLY A 98 -20.91 3.72 8.97
C GLY A 98 -20.55 2.24 8.84
N SER A 99 -21.36 1.49 8.08
CA SER A 99 -21.19 0.04 7.88
C SER A 99 -20.52 -0.34 6.56
N GLU A 100 -20.38 0.60 5.63
CA GLU A 100 -20.07 0.30 4.22
C GLU A 100 -18.98 1.21 3.63
N GLU A 101 -18.30 2.05 4.42
CA GLU A 101 -17.24 2.90 3.89
C GLU A 101 -15.96 2.82 4.74
N VAL A 102 -14.82 2.71 4.07
CA VAL A 102 -13.49 2.85 4.69
C VAL A 102 -12.81 4.09 4.14
N TRP A 103 -12.41 4.95 5.06
CA TRP A 103 -11.64 6.15 4.79
C TRP A 103 -10.22 5.96 5.30
N GLY A 104 -9.25 6.39 4.49
CA GLY A 104 -7.86 6.49 4.86
C GLY A 104 -7.49 7.93 5.21
N LYS A 105 -6.58 8.11 6.15
CA LYS A 105 -5.91 9.38 6.42
C LYS A 105 -4.41 9.15 6.34
N VAL A 106 -3.75 9.89 5.46
CA VAL A 106 -2.28 9.86 5.35
C VAL A 106 -1.70 10.60 6.56
N GLU A 107 -1.07 9.88 7.48
CA GLU A 107 -0.44 10.48 8.66
C GLU A 107 0.90 11.11 8.29
N TRP A 108 1.70 10.40 7.50
CA TRP A 108 2.94 10.90 6.93
C TRP A 108 3.34 10.05 5.72
N PHE A 109 4.22 10.60 4.90
CA PHE A 109 5.01 9.81 3.96
C PHE A 109 6.39 10.43 3.75
N ASP A 110 7.40 9.59 3.57
CA ASP A 110 8.77 10.05 3.29
C ASP A 110 9.59 8.96 2.58
N ALA A 111 10.72 9.39 2.02
CA ALA A 111 11.72 8.54 1.43
C ALA A 111 12.54 7.84 2.53
N VAL A 112 12.59 6.50 2.52
CA VAL A 112 13.16 5.71 3.62
C VAL A 112 14.47 5.00 3.25
N LEU A 113 14.66 4.59 2.00
CA LEU A 113 15.86 3.82 1.63
C LEU A 113 16.22 3.95 0.15
N LYS A 114 17.48 4.25 -0.14
CA LYS A 114 18.04 4.16 -1.48
C LYS A 114 18.47 2.72 -1.78
N VAL A 115 18.08 2.19 -2.93
CA VAL A 115 18.38 0.81 -3.35
C VAL A 115 18.89 0.76 -4.78
N PRO A 116 19.66 -0.28 -5.15
CA PRO A 116 20.06 -0.51 -6.54
C PRO A 116 18.85 -0.61 -7.46
N LYS A 117 19.09 -0.43 -8.77
CA LYS A 117 18.05 -0.52 -9.81
C LYS A 117 17.23 -1.82 -9.72
N SER A 118 17.91 -2.93 -9.44
CA SER A 118 17.33 -4.26 -9.34
C SER A 118 17.28 -4.70 -7.88
N TYR A 119 16.07 -4.85 -7.34
CA TYR A 119 15.80 -5.40 -6.02
C TYR A 119 14.39 -6.01 -6.04
N LYS A 120 14.04 -6.76 -5.00
CA LYS A 120 12.68 -7.29 -4.80
C LYS A 120 12.26 -7.10 -3.34
N PHE A 121 11.02 -6.70 -3.11
CA PHE A 121 10.39 -6.87 -1.81
C PHE A 121 10.17 -8.37 -1.56
N VAL A 122 10.84 -8.94 -0.56
CA VAL A 122 10.70 -10.37 -0.23
C VAL A 122 9.52 -10.58 0.72
N TYR A 123 9.53 -9.90 1.85
CA TYR A 123 8.42 -9.84 2.81
C TYR A 123 8.47 -8.50 3.53
N ALA A 124 7.36 -8.13 4.17
CA ALA A 124 7.29 -6.99 5.05
C ALA A 124 6.49 -7.40 6.30
N LYS A 125 6.95 -6.98 7.47
CA LYS A 125 6.38 -7.32 8.77
C LYS A 125 6.36 -6.08 9.64
N ALA A 126 5.28 -5.90 10.39
CA ALA A 126 5.25 -4.94 11.49
C ALA A 126 6.01 -5.51 12.69
N ALA A 127 6.87 -4.71 13.31
CA ALA A 127 7.41 -5.04 14.62
C ALA A 127 6.29 -4.78 15.65
N THR A 128 5.90 -5.81 16.38
CA THR A 128 4.99 -5.67 17.52
C THR A 128 5.88 -5.51 18.77
N LEU A 129 5.75 -4.38 19.47
CA LEU A 129 6.38 -4.15 20.77
C LEU A 129 5.59 -4.84 21.87
#